data_AF-A0A2X3JBJ3-F1
#
_entry.id   AF-A0A2X3JBJ3-F1
#
_cell.length_a   1.000
_cell.length_b   1.000
_cell.length_c   1.000
_cell.angle_alpha   90.00
_cell.angle_beta   90.00
_cell.angle_gamma   90.00
#
_symmetry.space_group_name_H-M   'P 1'
#
loop_
_entity.id
_entity.type
_entity.pdbx_description
1 polymer ?
#
loop_
_entity_poly.entity_id
_entity_poly.type
_entity_poly.pdbx_seq_one_letter_code
_entity_poly.pdbx_strand_id
1 'polypeptide(L)'
;MRFNRMMAIVLLLVSKRRITVQALAEFFEVSTRTIYRDIEALLYAGVPIMSTPGFKGGISLTENYYLDKQLLSSLDFKYVLLSLYQLNIQNDTNKIVS
;
A
#
# COMPACT_ATOMS: atom_id res chain seq x y z
N MET A 1 8.58 6.41 6.32
CA MET A 1 9.09 6.94 5.02
C MET A 1 8.06 6.76 3.90
N ARG A 2 8.07 7.60 2.85
CA ARG A 2 7.11 7.56 1.71
C ARG A 2 7.11 6.22 0.97
N PHE A 3 8.29 5.64 0.74
CA PHE A 3 8.43 4.32 0.09
C PHE A 3 7.72 3.21 0.86
N ASN A 4 7.92 3.14 2.19
CA ASN A 4 7.27 2.14 3.05
C ASN A 4 5.74 2.23 2.97
N ARG A 5 5.19 3.46 2.89
CA ARG A 5 3.74 3.67 2.74
C ARG A 5 3.23 3.24 1.38
N MET A 6 3.92 3.60 0.29
CA MET A 6 3.56 3.17 -1.06
C MET A 6 3.57 1.65 -1.19
N MET A 7 4.59 0.99 -0.65
CA MET A 7 4.67 -0.47 -0.61
C MET A 7 3.53 -1.07 0.22
N ALA A 8 3.25 -0.53 1.41
CA ALA A 8 2.14 -0.98 2.25
C ALA A 8 0.77 -0.79 1.57
N ILE A 9 0.57 0.29 0.80
CA ILE A 9 -0.64 0.48 -0.02
C ILE A 9 -0.78 -0.65 -1.04
N VAL A 10 0.27 -0.95 -1.81
CA VAL A 10 0.24 -2.04 -2.79
C VAL A 10 -0.13 -3.36 -2.11
N LEU A 11 0.51 -3.65 -0.98
CA LEU A 11 0.23 -4.85 -0.21
C LEU A 11 -1.24 -4.89 0.25
N LEU A 12 -1.76 -3.81 0.82
CA LEU A 12 -3.17 -3.73 1.23
C LEU A 12 -4.12 -3.96 0.05
N LEU A 13 -3.82 -3.42 -1.14
CA LEU A 13 -4.62 -3.66 -2.34
C LEU A 13 -4.44 -5.07 -2.93
N VAL A 14 -3.32 -5.74 -2.61
CA VAL A 14 -3.10 -7.15 -2.97
C VAL A 14 -3.97 -8.06 -2.09
N SER A 15 -3.97 -7.82 -0.78
CA SER A 15 -4.68 -8.64 0.22
C SER A 15 -6.18 -8.35 0.32
N LYS A 16 -6.60 -7.10 0.13
CA LYS A 16 -8.01 -6.68 0.20
C LYS A 16 -8.54 -6.40 -1.20
N ARG A 17 -9.82 -6.71 -1.43
CA ARG A 17 -10.46 -6.38 -2.71
C ARG A 17 -10.59 -4.89 -2.97
N ARG A 18 -10.76 -4.06 -1.92
CA ARG A 18 -10.99 -2.60 -2.03
C ARG A 18 -10.74 -1.89 -0.70
N ILE A 19 -10.25 -0.65 -0.75
CA ILE A 19 -10.10 0.23 0.42
C ILE A 19 -10.31 1.70 0.04
N THR A 20 -10.89 2.51 0.91
CA THR A 20 -11.10 3.94 0.62
C THR A 20 -9.82 4.77 0.85
N VAL A 21 -9.72 5.91 0.16
CA VAL A 21 -8.63 6.88 0.39
C VAL A 21 -8.65 7.36 1.84
N GLN A 22 -9.84 7.58 2.41
CA GLN A 22 -10.03 8.01 3.78
C GLN A 22 -9.50 6.97 4.78
N ALA A 23 -9.80 5.68 4.58
CA ALA A 23 -9.29 4.63 5.44
C ALA A 23 -7.76 4.48 5.35
N LEU A 24 -7.18 4.64 4.16
CA LEU A 24 -5.72 4.68 4.00
C LEU A 24 -5.10 5.89 4.71
N ALA A 25 -5.73 7.07 4.58
CA ALA A 25 -5.26 8.30 5.20
C ALA A 25 -5.26 8.19 6.73
N GLU A 26 -6.33 7.64 7.31
CA GLU A 26 -6.45 7.36 8.74
C GLU A 26 -5.41 6.32 9.19
N PHE A 27 -5.31 5.19 8.48
CA PHE A 27 -4.37 4.11 8.83
C PHE A 27 -2.90 4.55 8.83
N PHE A 28 -2.52 5.43 7.90
CA PHE A 28 -1.14 5.93 7.79
C PHE A 28 -0.92 7.28 8.48
N GLU A 29 -1.94 7.84 9.13
CA GLU A 29 -1.89 9.15 9.81
C GLU A 29 -1.40 10.28 8.88
N VAL A 30 -1.93 10.32 7.65
CA VAL A 30 -1.60 11.34 6.65
C VAL A 30 -2.84 11.94 6.02
N SER A 31 -2.69 13.08 5.34
CA SER A 31 -3.81 13.65 4.57
C SER A 31 -4.23 12.75 3.39
N THR A 32 -5.51 12.84 3.00
CA THR A 32 -6.01 12.21 1.76
C THR A 32 -5.25 12.68 0.53
N ARG A 33 -4.81 13.95 0.48
CA ARG A 33 -3.94 14.50 -0.57
C ARG A 33 -2.62 13.73 -0.67
N THR A 34 -2.02 13.35 0.46
CA THR A 34 -0.81 12.52 0.50
C THR A 34 -1.07 11.16 -0.12
N ILE A 35 -2.18 10.51 0.23
CA ILE A 35 -2.58 9.22 -0.35
C ILE A 35 -2.81 9.34 -1.86
N TYR A 36 -3.51 10.38 -2.34
CA TYR A 36 -3.66 10.62 -3.77
C TYR A 36 -2.32 10.76 -4.51
N ARG A 37 -1.37 11.51 -3.95
CA ARG A 37 -0.02 11.62 -4.52
C ARG A 37 0.76 10.31 -4.55
N ASP A 38 0.55 9.44 -3.57
CA ASP A 38 1.17 8.12 -3.56
C ASP A 38 0.52 7.21 -4.61
N ILE A 39 -0.80 7.27 -4.78
CA ILE A 39 -1.51 6.54 -5.83
C ILE A 39 -1.07 6.99 -7.22
N GLU A 40 -0.94 8.29 -7.46
CA GLU A 40 -0.41 8.83 -8.72
C GLU A 40 1.01 8.30 -9.00
N ALA A 41 1.87 8.27 -7.98
CA ALA A 41 3.22 7.74 -8.13
C ALA A 41 3.23 6.23 -8.38
N LEU A 42 2.31 5.46 -7.77
CA LEU A 42 2.16 4.03 -8.03
C LEU A 42 1.63 3.76 -9.45
N LEU A 43 0.66 4.55 -9.92
CA LEU A 43 0.18 4.50 -11.30
C LEU A 43 1.29 4.80 -12.30
N TYR A 44 2.10 5.83 -12.03
CA TYR A 44 3.28 6.16 -12.85
C TYR A 44 4.33 5.04 -12.84
N ALA A 45 4.46 4.32 -11.73
CA ALA A 45 5.31 3.14 -11.62
C ALA A 45 4.72 1.87 -12.26
N GLY A 46 3.54 1.96 -12.89
CA GLY A 46 2.90 0.84 -13.59
C GLY A 46 2.03 -0.07 -12.71
N VAL A 47 1.75 0.31 -11.46
CA VAL A 47 0.84 -0.46 -10.61
C VAL A 47 -0.60 -0.25 -11.11
N PRO A 48 -1.33 -1.33 -11.43
CA PRO A 48 -2.63 -1.22 -12.09
C PRO A 48 -3.75 -0.94 -11.08
N ILE A 49 -3.80 0.30 -10.60
CA ILE A 49 -4.77 0.78 -9.61
C ILE A 49 -6.00 1.34 -10.32
N MET A 50 -7.20 1.01 -9.84
CA MET A 50 -8.47 1.59 -10.28
C MET A 50 -9.20 2.27 -9.11
N SER A 51 -9.97 3.31 -9.42
CA SER A 51 -10.86 3.98 -8.46
C SER A 51 -12.32 3.70 -8.82
N THR A 52 -13.13 3.35 -7.83
CA THR A 52 -14.58 3.20 -7.95
C THR A 52 -15.25 4.31 -7.14
N PRO A 53 -16.13 5.15 -7.72
CA PRO A 53 -16.85 6.17 -6.97
C PRO A 53 -18.01 5.59 -6.14
N GLY A 54 -18.52 6.39 -5.19
CA GLY A 54 -19.73 6.08 -4.39
C GLY A 54 -19.45 5.46 -3.02
N PHE A 55 -20.53 5.12 -2.29
CA PHE A 55 -20.49 4.62 -0.90
C PHE A 55 -19.74 3.29 -0.74
N LYS A 56 -19.81 2.41 -1.75
CA LYS A 56 -19.01 1.17 -1.85
C LYS A 56 -17.76 1.34 -2.72
N GLY A 57 -17.39 2.58 -2.95
CA GLY A 57 -16.24 2.99 -3.74
C GLY A 57 -14.92 2.79 -3.01
N GLY A 58 -13.87 3.36 -3.58
CA GLY A 58 -12.50 3.22 -3.11
C GLY A 58 -11.59 2.70 -4.20
N ILE A 59 -10.42 2.25 -3.77
CA ILE A 59 -9.30 1.91 -4.63
C ILE A 59 -9.09 0.41 -4.57
N SER A 60 -8.79 -0.18 -5.72
CA SER A 60 -8.46 -1.59 -5.88
C SER A 60 -7.45 -1.79 -6.99
N LEU A 61 -6.85 -2.97 -7.07
CA LEU A 61 -6.15 -3.40 -8.29
C LEU A 61 -7.18 -3.78 -9.36
N THR A 62 -6.83 -3.68 -10.63
CA THR A 62 -7.67 -4.16 -11.73
C THR A 62 -7.83 -5.69 -11.66
N GLU A 63 -8.98 -6.21 -12.10
CA GLU A 63 -9.36 -7.63 -11.96
C GLU A 63 -8.34 -8.59 -12.60
N ASN A 64 -7.69 -8.18 -13.70
CA ASN A 64 -6.69 -9.00 -14.38
C ASN A 64 -5.35 -9.12 -13.62
N TYR A 65 -5.06 -8.22 -12.68
CA TYR A 65 -3.89 -8.37 -11.80
C TYR A 65 -4.10 -9.45 -10.73
N TYR A 66 -5.36 -9.83 -10.45
CA TYR A 66 -5.63 -10.94 -9.53
C TYR A 66 -5.31 -12.31 -10.12
N LEU A 67 -5.26 -12.45 -11.45
CA LEU A 67 -4.90 -13.71 -12.10
C LEU A 67 -3.41 -14.05 -11.93
N ASP A 68 -2.55 -13.04 -11.83
CA ASP A 68 -1.11 -13.24 -11.57
C ASP A 68 -0.82 -13.53 -10.07
N LYS A 69 -1.78 -13.26 -9.17
CA LYS A 69 -1.64 -13.47 -7.71
C LYS A 69 -1.64 -14.92 -7.27
N GLN A 70 -1.87 -15.91 -8.14
CA GLN A 70 -1.55 -17.30 -7.78
C GLN A 70 -0.05 -17.52 -7.54
N LEU A 71 0.82 -16.58 -7.93
CA LEU A 71 2.27 -16.66 -7.68
C LEU A 71 2.74 -16.14 -6.31
N LEU A 72 1.96 -15.32 -5.60
CA LEU A 72 2.33 -14.83 -4.26
C LEU A 72 1.45 -15.51 -3.22
N SER A 73 2.02 -16.49 -2.51
CA SER A 73 1.33 -17.15 -1.41
C SER A 73 1.10 -16.16 -0.26
N SER A 74 0.13 -16.45 0.61
CA SER A 74 -0.12 -15.66 1.83
C SER A 74 1.12 -15.58 2.75
N LEU A 75 2.05 -16.53 2.64
CA LEU A 75 3.33 -16.53 3.34
C LEU A 75 4.28 -15.48 2.79
N ASP A 76 4.41 -15.38 1.46
CA ASP A 76 5.29 -14.40 0.81
C ASP A 76 4.91 -12.97 1.21
N PHE A 77 3.60 -12.72 1.26
CA PHE A 77 3.04 -11.45 1.69
C PHE A 77 3.40 -11.10 3.15
N LYS A 78 3.37 -12.09 4.04
CA LYS A 78 3.74 -11.92 5.46
C LYS A 78 5.23 -11.60 5.62
N TYR A 79 6.10 -12.23 4.82
CA TYR A 79 7.54 -11.97 4.88
C TYR A 79 7.92 -10.59 4.35
N VAL A 80 7.26 -10.13 3.28
CA VAL A 80 7.44 -8.76 2.78
C VAL A 80 6.96 -7.74 3.82
N LEU A 81 5.82 -7.97 4.46
CA LEU A 81 5.35 -7.09 5.55
C LEU A 81 6.32 -7.05 6.73
N LEU A 82 6.80 -8.21 7.17
CA LEU A 82 7.73 -8.32 8.30
C LEU A 82 9.07 -7.63 7.99
N SER A 83 9.62 -7.83 6.79
CA SER A 83 10.89 -7.20 6.41
C SER A 83 10.77 -5.67 6.36
N LEU A 84 9.66 -5.13 5.87
CA LEU A 84 9.41 -3.68 5.87
C LEU A 84 9.23 -3.12 7.28
N TYR A 85 8.55 -3.86 8.17
CA TYR A 85 8.43 -3.48 9.57
C TYR A 85 9.80 -3.44 10.26
N GLN A 86 10.65 -4.44 10.00
CA GLN A 86 12.01 -4.52 10.52
C GLN A 86 12.87 -3.33 10.07
N LEU A 87 12.80 -2.96 8.79
CA LEU A 87 13.54 -1.83 8.22
C LEU A 87 13.07 -0.47 8.75
N ASN A 88 11.81 -0.37 9.14
CA ASN A 88 11.29 0.87 9.75
C ASN A 88 11.87 1.05 11.16
N ILE A 89 11.89 -0.02 11.96
CA ILE A 89 12.47 0.00 13.31
C ILE A 89 13.94 0.41 13.27
N GLN A 90 14.72 -0.12 12.33
CA GLN A 90 16.15 0.22 12.21
C GLN A 90 16.41 1.70 11.87
N ASN A 91 15.53 2.32 11.09
CA ASN A 91 15.64 3.74 10.77
C ASN A 91 15.32 4.65 11.95
N ASP A 92 14.43 4.23 12.86
CA ASP A 92 14.13 4.98 14.07
C ASP A 92 15.24 4.82 15.13
N THR A 93 15.88 3.65 15.24
CA THR A 93 17.05 3.48 16.13
C THR A 93 18.25 4.33 15.70
N ASN A 94 18.47 4.52 14.40
CA ASN A 94 19.57 5.34 13.89
C ASN A 94 19.37 6.85 14.11
N LYS A 95 18.15 7.31 14.45
CA LYS A 95 17.87 8.71 14.79
C LYS A 95 18.08 9.04 16.27
N ILE A 96 18.15 8.04 17.15
CA ILE A 96 18.30 8.24 18.60
C ILE A 96 19.79 8.29 18.99
N VAL A 97 20.68 7.84 18.11
CA VAL A 97 22.13 7.76 18.32
C VAL A 97 22.91 8.81 17.50
N SER A 98 22.21 9.81 16.94
CA SER A 98 22.77 10.96 16.21
C SER A 98 22.32 12.27 16.83
#